data_AF-A0A6C1SPX1-F1
#
_entry.id   AF-A0A6C1SPX1-F1
#
_cell.length_a   1.000
_cell.length_b   1.000
_cell.length_c   1.000
_cell.angle_alpha   90.00
_cell.angle_beta   90.00
_cell.angle_gamma   90.00
#
_symmetry.space_group_name_H-M   'P 1'
#
loop_
_entity.id
_entity.type
_entity.pdbx_description
1 polymer ?
#
loop_
_entity_poly.entity_id
_entity_poly.type
_entity_poly.pdbx_seq_one_letter_code
_entity_poly.pdbx_strand_id
1 'polypeptide(L)'
;MTDHIKIASVLPRIQYVADGTTTDFSFSFAIFREDNLAVFINEERIWSGYAVHGAGSSSGGLVGFAQAPADGAVVTLMRMLTIQRTTDFQESGMLMAKVLNDELDVLTAALQEVAAGLARTVRLSPTDHAALLQLPERQLRAGCLLGFDGEGNLQVVAPPRGGGGAGAGGGPRPGGGWVLRVRQITLGRGRLGGAATRRPGRRSAMGVDSAAMRHR
;
A
#
# COMPACT_ATOMS: atom_id res chain seq x y z
N MET A 1 36.71 23.54 -9.06
CA MET A 1 35.52 23.93 -8.27
C MET A 1 35.14 22.72 -7.46
N THR A 2 35.04 22.83 -6.14
CA THR A 2 34.66 21.69 -5.30
C THR A 2 33.17 21.49 -5.45
N ASP A 3 32.77 20.46 -6.21
CA ASP A 3 31.36 20.12 -6.37
C ASP A 3 30.79 19.70 -5.00
N HIS A 4 29.69 20.35 -4.60
CA HIS A 4 28.87 19.97 -3.46
C HIS A 4 27.66 19.19 -3.99
N ILE A 5 27.07 18.37 -3.11
CA ILE A 5 25.89 17.59 -3.45
C ILE A 5 24.72 18.56 -3.65
N LYS A 6 23.89 18.34 -4.66
CA LYS A 6 22.68 19.13 -4.88
C LYS A 6 21.47 18.27 -4.57
N ILE A 7 20.61 18.74 -3.68
CA ILE A 7 19.38 18.05 -3.33
C ILE A 7 18.28 18.41 -4.33
N ALA A 8 18.04 17.53 -5.29
CA ALA A 8 16.94 17.66 -6.24
C ALA A 8 15.58 17.43 -5.56
N SER A 9 14.51 17.99 -6.14
CA SER A 9 13.13 17.81 -5.67
C SER A 9 12.57 16.44 -6.11
N VAL A 10 13.13 15.37 -5.56
CA VAL A 10 12.73 13.98 -5.84
C VAL A 10 12.34 13.31 -4.52
N LEU A 11 11.32 12.46 -4.55
CA LEU A 11 10.95 11.65 -3.39
C LEU A 11 12.13 10.73 -3.05
N PRO A 12 12.62 10.73 -1.79
CA PRO A 12 13.79 9.94 -1.40
C PRO A 12 13.42 8.47 -1.14
N ARG A 13 12.64 7.89 -2.05
CA ARG A 13 12.15 6.52 -2.03
C ARG A 13 11.81 6.06 -3.44
N ILE A 14 12.21 4.84 -3.76
CA ILE A 14 11.83 4.15 -4.98
C ILE A 14 11.49 2.70 -4.68
N GLN A 15 10.60 2.11 -5.48
CA GLN A 15 10.20 0.72 -5.37
C GLN A 15 10.35 0.02 -6.71
N TYR A 16 10.78 -1.23 -6.63
CA TYR A 16 10.93 -2.14 -7.75
C TYR A 16 10.24 -3.46 -7.42
N VAL A 17 9.78 -4.13 -8.47
CA VAL A 17 9.38 -5.55 -8.40
C VAL A 17 10.49 -6.32 -9.08
N ALA A 18 11.11 -7.23 -8.34
CA ALA A 18 12.20 -8.07 -8.85
C ALA A 18 11.65 -9.18 -9.75
N ASP A 19 12.46 -9.58 -10.73
CA ASP A 19 12.18 -10.61 -11.73
C ASP A 19 12.94 -11.93 -11.47
N GLY A 20 13.66 -12.04 -10.34
CA GLY A 20 14.50 -13.19 -10.02
C GLY A 20 15.90 -13.19 -10.66
N THR A 21 16.23 -12.21 -11.50
CA THR A 21 17.51 -12.17 -12.24
C THR A 21 18.27 -10.84 -12.13
N THR A 22 17.55 -9.73 -12.01
CA THR A 22 18.12 -8.40 -11.89
C THR A 22 18.76 -8.22 -10.51
N THR A 23 20.06 -7.93 -10.49
CA THR A 23 20.83 -7.64 -9.26
C THR A 23 20.95 -6.15 -8.99
N ASP A 24 20.76 -5.33 -10.02
CA ASP A 24 21.16 -3.93 -10.00
C ASP A 24 19.93 -3.02 -10.01
N PHE A 25 19.75 -2.24 -8.93
CA PHE A 25 18.63 -1.33 -8.75
C PHE A 25 19.14 0.10 -8.59
N SER A 26 18.81 0.98 -9.52
CA SER A 26 19.21 2.39 -9.47
C SER A 26 18.36 3.20 -8.49
N PHE A 27 18.87 4.34 -8.05
CA PHE A 27 18.10 5.34 -7.33
C PHE A 27 18.53 6.73 -7.78
N SER A 28 17.59 7.68 -7.84
CA SER A 28 17.79 9.02 -8.42
C SER A 28 17.81 10.15 -7.38
N PHE A 29 17.93 9.80 -6.10
CA PHE A 29 18.03 10.76 -5.00
C PHE A 29 19.44 10.72 -4.37
N ALA A 30 19.94 11.89 -3.95
CA ALA A 30 21.26 11.98 -3.33
C ALA A 30 21.29 11.30 -1.94
N ILE A 31 22.39 10.62 -1.65
CA ILE A 31 22.72 10.07 -0.32
C ILE A 31 24.11 10.57 0.08
N PHE A 32 24.31 10.91 1.35
CA PHE A 32 25.60 11.45 1.84
C PHE A 32 26.60 10.35 2.17
N ARG A 33 26.12 9.23 2.72
CA ARG A 33 26.88 8.03 3.07
C ARG A 33 26.08 6.80 2.68
N GLU A 34 26.77 5.68 2.49
CA GLU A 34 26.14 4.39 2.17
C GLU A 34 25.15 3.97 3.26
N ASP A 35 25.48 4.19 4.54
CA ASP A 35 24.63 3.89 5.70
C ASP A 35 23.32 4.71 5.75
N ASN A 36 23.21 5.78 4.95
CA ASN A 36 22.00 6.60 4.86
C ASN A 36 20.97 6.03 3.89
N LEU A 37 21.23 4.86 3.30
CA LEU A 37 20.27 4.13 2.48
C LEU A 37 19.73 2.92 3.24
N ALA A 38 18.41 2.88 3.42
CA ALA A 38 17.71 1.71 3.91
C ALA A 38 17.15 0.90 2.73
N VAL A 39 17.48 -0.39 2.72
CA VAL A 39 17.04 -1.35 1.70
C VAL A 39 16.06 -2.33 2.34
N PHE A 40 14.91 -2.52 1.70
CA PHE A 40 13.90 -3.47 2.14
C PHE A 40 13.56 -4.45 1.03
N ILE A 41 13.35 -5.72 1.39
CA ILE A 41 12.78 -6.76 0.51
C ILE A 41 11.54 -7.29 1.20
N ASN A 42 10.38 -7.24 0.53
CA ASN A 42 9.11 -7.75 1.07
C ASN A 42 8.81 -7.25 2.49
N GLU A 43 9.07 -5.96 2.74
CA GLU A 43 8.87 -5.26 4.03
C GLU A 43 9.93 -5.51 5.11
N GLU A 44 10.86 -6.45 4.90
CA GLU A 44 11.98 -6.68 5.81
C GLU A 44 13.18 -5.81 5.44
N ARG A 45 13.74 -5.10 6.44
CA ARG A 45 14.98 -4.35 6.26
C ARG A 45 16.16 -5.30 6.23
N ILE A 46 16.94 -5.24 5.16
CA ILE A 46 18.16 -6.02 5.02
C ILE A 46 19.37 -5.13 5.36
N TRP A 47 20.38 -5.73 5.99
CA TRP A 47 21.60 -5.06 6.44
C TRP A 47 22.86 -5.49 5.69
N SER A 48 22.79 -6.57 4.91
CA SER A 48 23.94 -7.14 4.19
C SER A 48 23.50 -7.84 2.90
N GLY A 49 24.45 -8.24 2.04
CA GLY A 49 24.13 -8.90 0.77
C GLY A 49 23.82 -7.93 -0.38
N TYR A 50 24.11 -6.63 -0.18
CA TYR A 50 24.10 -5.61 -1.22
C TYR A 50 25.26 -4.64 -1.05
N ALA A 51 25.69 -4.01 -2.14
CA ALA A 51 26.66 -2.93 -2.18
C ALA A 51 25.98 -1.67 -2.69
N VAL A 52 26.27 -0.52 -2.07
CA VAL A 52 25.74 0.79 -2.48
C VAL A 52 26.82 1.54 -3.22
N HIS A 53 26.52 1.99 -4.43
CA HIS A 53 27.38 2.81 -5.27
C HIS A 53 26.73 4.18 -5.49
N GLY A 54 27.56 5.22 -5.65
CA GLY A 54 27.07 6.59 -5.88
C GLY A 54 26.75 7.36 -4.60
N ALA A 55 27.26 6.93 -3.44
CA ALA A 55 27.25 7.77 -2.25
C ALA A 55 28.04 9.06 -2.49
N GLY A 56 27.48 10.19 -2.07
CA GLY A 56 28.07 11.51 -2.33
C GLY A 56 27.74 12.10 -3.71
N SER A 57 26.90 11.45 -4.51
CA SER A 57 26.46 11.95 -5.82
C SER A 57 25.09 12.62 -5.76
N SER A 58 24.97 13.77 -6.44
CA SER A 58 23.71 14.52 -6.60
C SER A 58 22.69 13.80 -7.49
N SER A 59 23.16 13.00 -8.46
CA SER A 59 22.29 12.29 -9.41
C SER A 59 21.76 10.96 -8.87
N GLY A 60 22.14 10.58 -7.64
CA GLY A 60 21.86 9.29 -7.05
C GLY A 60 22.91 8.24 -7.42
N GLY A 61 22.50 6.97 -7.44
CA GLY A 61 23.42 5.85 -7.49
C GLY A 61 22.74 4.52 -7.79
N LEU A 62 23.38 3.43 -7.37
CA LEU A 62 22.96 2.07 -7.65
C LEU A 62 23.17 1.17 -6.45
N VAL A 63 22.23 0.26 -6.21
CA VAL A 63 22.35 -0.83 -5.25
C VAL A 63 22.52 -2.13 -6.04
N GLY A 64 23.67 -2.78 -5.90
CA GLY A 64 23.94 -4.09 -6.47
C GLY A 64 23.77 -5.18 -5.42
N PHE A 65 22.85 -6.11 -5.63
CA PHE A 65 22.66 -7.27 -4.76
C PHE A 65 23.64 -8.39 -5.12
N ALA A 66 24.18 -9.07 -4.11
CA ALA A 66 25.04 -10.23 -4.31
C ALA A 66 24.26 -11.45 -4.86
N GLN A 67 22.97 -11.52 -4.53
CA GLN A 67 22.03 -12.51 -5.07
C GLN A 67 20.77 -11.77 -5.53
N ALA A 68 20.30 -12.06 -6.74
CA ALA A 68 19.08 -11.46 -7.26
C ALA A 68 17.89 -11.75 -6.32
N PRO A 69 17.10 -10.73 -5.93
CA PRO A 69 15.89 -10.94 -5.15
C PRO A 69 14.92 -11.86 -5.91
N ALA A 70 14.17 -12.69 -5.18
CA ALA A 70 13.25 -13.66 -5.79
C ALA A 70 12.21 -12.98 -6.71
N ASP A 71 11.75 -13.71 -7.72
CA ASP A 71 10.71 -13.23 -8.63
C ASP A 71 9.45 -12.81 -7.85
N GLY A 72 8.94 -11.61 -8.15
CA GLY A 72 7.81 -10.99 -7.47
C GLY A 72 8.14 -10.31 -6.14
N ALA A 73 9.40 -10.34 -5.66
CA ALA A 73 9.78 -9.65 -4.44
C ALA A 73 9.79 -8.12 -4.63
N VAL A 74 9.25 -7.38 -3.66
CA VAL A 74 9.21 -5.91 -3.69
C VAL A 74 10.48 -5.37 -3.04
N VAL A 75 11.37 -4.79 -3.84
CA VAL A 75 12.57 -4.09 -3.37
C VAL A 75 12.20 -2.63 -3.16
N THR A 76 12.41 -2.12 -1.95
CA THR A 76 12.21 -0.70 -1.64
C THR A 76 13.53 -0.10 -1.20
N LEU A 77 13.95 0.95 -1.90
CA LEU A 77 15.11 1.76 -1.53
C LEU A 77 14.61 3.08 -0.96
N MET A 78 15.05 3.45 0.24
CA MET A 78 14.65 4.69 0.89
C MET A 78 15.84 5.35 1.56
N ARG A 79 15.96 6.67 1.45
CA ARG A 79 16.91 7.42 2.28
C ARG A 79 16.43 7.44 3.73
N MET A 80 17.32 7.16 4.65
CA MET A 80 17.08 7.24 6.09
C MET A 80 18.21 8.01 6.75
N LEU A 81 17.98 9.29 7.04
CA LEU A 81 18.92 10.16 7.73
C LEU A 81 18.66 10.15 9.23
N THR A 82 19.75 10.10 10.01
CA THR A 82 19.67 10.44 11.42
C THR A 82 19.58 11.95 11.54
N ILE A 83 18.43 12.47 11.96
CA ILE A 83 18.19 13.91 12.10
C ILE A 83 18.90 14.41 13.36
N GLN A 84 20.15 14.83 13.21
CA GLN A 84 20.94 15.44 14.26
C GLN A 84 21.88 16.47 13.64
N ARG A 85 21.98 17.65 14.26
CA ARG A 85 23.03 18.60 13.94
C ARG A 85 24.28 18.25 14.74
N THR A 86 25.39 17.99 14.05
CA THR A 86 26.67 17.61 14.65
C THR A 86 27.73 18.71 14.54
N THR A 87 27.48 19.73 13.72
CA THR A 87 28.41 20.82 13.46
C THR A 87 28.04 22.09 14.21
N ASP A 88 29.08 22.76 14.71
CA ASP A 88 28.96 24.05 15.37
C ASP A 88 29.92 25.07 14.76
N PHE A 89 29.38 26.19 14.29
CA PHE A 89 30.17 27.24 13.67
C PHE A 89 30.74 28.14 14.76
N GLN A 90 32.06 28.30 14.76
CA GLN A 90 32.74 29.16 15.73
C GLN A 90 32.43 30.63 15.44
N GLU A 91 32.14 31.38 16.50
CA GLU A 91 31.97 32.83 16.40
C GLU A 91 33.27 33.47 15.92
N SER A 92 33.19 34.38 14.95
CA SER A 92 34.34 35.00 14.27
C SER A 92 35.28 34.03 13.53
N GLY A 93 34.90 32.76 13.36
CA GLY A 93 35.61 31.80 12.53
C GLY A 93 35.37 32.02 11.03
N MET A 94 36.25 31.48 10.19
CA MET A 94 36.07 31.52 8.74
C MET A 94 34.92 30.60 8.32
N LEU A 95 33.84 31.18 7.77
CA LEU A 95 32.72 30.42 7.23
C LEU A 95 33.05 29.91 5.82
N MET A 96 33.33 28.61 5.73
CA MET A 96 33.59 27.95 4.46
C MET A 96 32.29 27.69 3.72
N ALA A 97 32.10 28.30 2.54
CA ALA A 97 30.89 28.15 1.73
C ALA A 97 30.54 26.68 1.44
N LYS A 98 31.56 25.82 1.25
CA LYS A 98 31.35 24.38 1.06
C LYS A 98 30.65 23.74 2.27
N VAL A 99 31.17 23.98 3.48
CA VAL A 99 30.62 23.40 4.71
C VAL A 99 29.20 23.92 4.94
N LEU A 100 28.98 25.21 4.69
CA LEU A 100 27.64 25.79 4.79
C LEU A 100 26.65 25.14 3.81
N ASN A 101 27.04 24.93 2.56
CA ASN A 101 26.18 24.26 1.58
C ASN A 101 25.88 22.82 2.00
N ASP A 102 26.90 22.05 2.40
CA ASP A 102 26.73 20.66 2.85
C ASP A 102 25.74 20.57 4.03
N GLU A 103 25.78 21.51 4.98
CA GLU A 103 24.83 21.58 6.09
C GLU A 103 23.40 21.94 5.65
N LEU A 104 23.26 22.89 4.72
CA LEU A 104 21.96 23.27 4.16
C LEU A 104 21.34 22.13 3.32
N ASP A 105 22.17 21.33 2.65
CA ASP A 105 21.76 20.16 1.90
C ASP A 105 21.25 19.06 2.84
N VAL A 106 21.93 18.80 3.96
CA VAL A 106 21.47 17.84 4.97
C VAL A 106 20.12 18.26 5.55
N LEU A 107 19.94 19.55 5.89
CA LEU A 107 18.66 20.07 6.38
C LEU A 107 17.54 19.92 5.35
N THR A 108 17.82 20.24 4.08
CA THR A 108 16.85 20.09 2.99
C THR A 108 16.47 18.62 2.78
N ALA A 109 17.45 17.72 2.81
CA ALA A 109 17.23 16.29 2.67
C ALA A 109 16.41 15.71 3.83
N ALA A 110 16.64 16.17 5.07
CA ALA A 110 15.85 15.80 6.24
C ALA A 110 14.39 16.27 6.11
N LEU A 111 14.16 17.50 5.63
CA LEU A 111 12.80 18.01 5.37
C LEU A 111 12.06 17.20 4.30
N GLN A 112 12.75 16.79 3.22
CA GLN A 112 12.18 15.90 2.21
C GLN A 112 11.79 14.53 2.80
N GLU A 113 12.60 14.00 3.71
CA GLU A 113 12.33 12.73 4.38
C GLU A 113 11.10 12.84 5.31
N VAL A 114 10.99 13.92 6.08
CA VAL A 114 9.81 14.23 6.90
C VAL A 114 8.57 14.35 6.01
N ALA A 115 8.65 15.09 4.90
CA ALA A 115 7.54 15.23 3.96
C ALA A 115 7.12 13.87 3.36
N ALA A 116 8.09 13.01 3.00
CA ALA A 116 7.81 11.65 2.52
C ALA A 116 7.19 10.75 3.61
N GLY A 117 7.57 10.93 4.87
CA GLY A 117 6.94 10.29 6.03
C GLY A 117 5.48 10.72 6.18
N LEU A 118 5.23 12.03 6.25
CA LEU A 118 3.89 12.62 6.34
C LEU A 118 3.00 12.24 5.14
N ALA A 119 3.58 12.04 3.96
CA ALA A 119 2.82 11.61 2.79
C ALA A 119 2.13 10.24 2.98
N ARG A 120 2.64 9.41 3.89
CA ARG A 120 2.18 8.03 4.15
C ARG A 120 1.39 7.88 5.45
N THR A 121 1.11 8.98 6.16
CA THR A 121 0.27 8.95 7.36
C THR A 121 -1.20 9.18 7.02
N VAL A 122 -2.09 8.79 7.93
CA VAL A 122 -3.49 9.24 7.89
C VAL A 122 -3.49 10.76 8.04
N ARG A 123 -4.20 11.45 7.15
CA ARG A 123 -4.28 12.91 7.11
C ARG A 123 -5.75 13.31 7.03
N LEU A 124 -6.08 14.39 7.73
CA LEU A 124 -7.35 15.08 7.53
C LEU A 124 -7.30 15.90 6.25
N SER A 125 -8.46 16.17 5.67
CA SER A 125 -8.57 17.15 4.60
C SER A 125 -8.14 18.52 5.11
N PRO A 126 -7.47 19.36 4.30
CA PRO A 126 -7.15 20.74 4.67
C PRO A 126 -8.39 21.59 5.03
N THR A 127 -9.58 21.16 4.60
CA THR A 127 -10.85 21.83 4.85
C THR A 127 -11.62 21.27 6.05
N ASP A 128 -11.12 20.22 6.70
CA ASP A 128 -11.80 19.63 7.85
C ASP A 128 -11.82 20.60 9.03
N HIS A 129 -12.88 20.51 9.83
CA HIS A 129 -12.96 21.22 11.10
C HIS A 129 -11.90 20.70 12.08
N ALA A 130 -11.54 21.52 13.07
CA ALA A 130 -10.59 21.11 14.10
C ALA A 130 -11.11 19.85 14.82
N ALA A 131 -10.46 18.71 14.61
CA ALA A 131 -10.78 17.43 15.23
C ALA A 131 -9.64 16.98 16.14
N LEU A 132 -9.98 16.35 17.27
CA LEU A 132 -8.99 15.74 18.17
C LEU A 132 -8.51 14.42 17.57
N LEU A 133 -7.26 14.40 17.08
CA LEU A 133 -6.62 13.23 16.46
C LEU A 133 -5.86 12.34 17.46
N GLN A 134 -6.12 12.50 18.76
CA GLN A 134 -5.39 11.77 19.79
C GLN A 134 -5.94 10.35 19.95
N LEU A 135 -5.08 9.36 19.72
CA LEU A 135 -5.43 7.98 20.01
C LEU A 135 -5.56 7.76 21.53
N PRO A 136 -6.58 7.03 21.99
CA PRO A 136 -6.69 6.58 23.37
C PRO A 136 -5.48 5.75 23.81
N GLU A 137 -5.30 5.60 25.14
CA GLU A 137 -4.23 4.79 25.70
C GLU A 137 -4.20 3.36 25.14
N ARG A 138 -3.00 2.78 25.06
CA ARG A 138 -2.78 1.45 24.46
C ARG A 138 -3.71 0.37 25.03
N GLN A 139 -3.97 0.40 26.34
CA GLN A 139 -4.84 -0.57 27.01
C GLN A 139 -6.30 -0.45 26.55
N LEU A 140 -6.80 0.78 26.33
CA LEU A 140 -8.18 1.05 25.94
C LEU A 140 -8.46 0.77 24.46
N ARG A 141 -7.44 0.89 23.60
CA ARG A 141 -7.58 0.61 22.15
C ARG A 141 -7.18 -0.81 21.74
N ALA A 142 -6.77 -1.66 22.69
CA ALA A 142 -6.40 -3.03 22.38
C ALA A 142 -7.60 -3.81 21.84
N GLY A 143 -7.46 -4.39 20.64
CA GLY A 143 -8.53 -5.14 19.97
C GLY A 143 -9.60 -4.29 19.30
N CYS A 144 -9.53 -2.97 19.37
CA CYS A 144 -10.47 -2.06 18.71
C CYS A 144 -9.98 -1.62 17.32
N LEU A 145 -10.92 -1.25 16.47
CA LEU A 145 -10.71 -0.70 15.13
C LEU A 145 -10.64 0.82 15.18
N LEU A 146 -9.87 1.43 14.28
CA LEU A 146 -9.97 2.86 14.00
C LEU A 146 -11.19 3.10 13.09
N GLY A 147 -12.08 3.99 13.48
CA GLY A 147 -13.30 4.31 12.74
C GLY A 147 -13.68 5.78 12.86
N PHE A 148 -14.84 6.12 12.31
CA PHE A 148 -15.39 7.47 12.37
C PHE A 148 -16.75 7.44 13.07
N ASP A 149 -17.09 8.48 13.83
CA ASP A 149 -18.40 8.63 14.48
C ASP A 149 -19.46 9.20 13.53
N GLY A 150 -20.65 9.49 14.04
CA GLY A 150 -21.75 10.05 13.23
C GLY A 150 -21.48 11.47 12.71
N GLU A 151 -20.48 12.15 13.26
CA GLU A 151 -20.04 13.51 12.87
C GLU A 151 -18.77 13.47 12.01
N GLY A 152 -18.20 12.28 11.77
CA GLY A 152 -16.99 12.08 10.98
C GLY A 152 -15.68 12.23 11.77
N ASN A 153 -15.74 12.37 13.10
CA ASN A 153 -14.54 12.43 13.93
C ASN A 153 -13.91 11.05 14.10
N LEU A 154 -12.59 11.03 14.24
CA LEU A 154 -11.86 9.79 14.51
C LEU A 154 -12.23 9.24 15.89
N GLN A 155 -12.63 7.97 15.90
CA GLN A 155 -12.96 7.23 17.11
C GLN A 155 -12.39 5.81 17.07
N VAL A 156 -12.24 5.22 18.25
CA VAL A 156 -11.87 3.82 18.41
C VAL A 156 -13.14 3.01 18.64
N VAL A 157 -13.39 2.02 17.80
CA VAL A 157 -14.64 1.24 17.77
C VAL A 157 -14.35 -0.23 18.05
N ALA A 158 -15.19 -0.88 18.85
CA ALA A 158 -15.08 -2.33 19.07
C ALA A 158 -15.28 -3.11 17.75
N PRO A 159 -14.57 -4.23 17.54
CA PRO A 159 -14.75 -5.03 16.34
C PRO A 159 -16.17 -5.62 16.32
N PRO A 160 -16.81 -5.73 15.14
CA PRO A 160 -18.12 -6.33 15.04
C PRO A 160 -18.06 -7.78 15.55
N ARG A 161 -18.81 -8.08 16.61
CA ARG A 161 -18.92 -9.45 17.12
C ARG A 161 -19.55 -10.31 16.03
N GLY A 162 -18.83 -11.34 15.57
CA GLY A 162 -19.34 -12.33 14.64
C GLY A 162 -20.68 -12.87 15.14
N GLY A 163 -21.69 -12.87 14.27
CA GLY A 163 -23.06 -13.21 14.64
C GLY A 163 -23.20 -14.62 15.21
N GLY A 164 -23.46 -14.68 16.52
CA GLY A 164 -24.12 -15.79 17.22
C GLY A 164 -25.11 -15.14 18.19
N GLY A 165 -26.41 -15.30 17.92
CA GLY A 165 -27.47 -14.50 18.54
C GLY A 165 -27.79 -14.86 19.99
N ALA A 166 -28.30 -13.86 20.73
CA ALA A 166 -29.45 -13.90 21.64
C ALA A 166 -29.59 -12.51 22.28
N GLY A 167 -30.80 -11.95 22.30
CA GLY A 167 -31.05 -10.53 22.62
C GLY A 167 -31.03 -10.18 24.11
N ALA A 168 -30.85 -8.88 24.39
CA ALA A 168 -31.60 -8.08 25.36
C ALA A 168 -31.02 -6.64 25.44
N GLY A 169 -31.86 -5.62 25.17
CA GLY A 169 -31.73 -4.17 25.51
C GLY A 169 -30.52 -3.41 24.92
N GLY A 170 -30.61 -2.27 24.24
CA GLY A 170 -31.61 -1.21 24.15
C GLY A 170 -30.84 0.12 24.09
N GLY A 171 -30.68 0.72 22.91
CA GLY A 171 -30.03 2.02 22.68
C GLY A 171 -30.19 2.46 21.22
N PRO A 172 -30.48 3.74 20.93
CA PRO A 172 -31.14 4.16 19.70
C PRO A 172 -30.20 4.08 18.48
N ARG A 173 -30.70 3.47 17.41
CA ARG A 173 -30.03 3.39 16.10
C ARG A 173 -30.35 4.64 15.28
N PRO A 174 -29.38 5.48 14.90
CA PRO A 174 -29.57 6.42 13.82
C PRO A 174 -29.19 5.76 12.49
N GLY A 175 -30.06 5.90 11.49
CA GLY A 175 -29.72 5.87 10.06
C GLY A 175 -29.35 4.52 9.43
N GLY A 176 -30.18 4.05 8.51
CA GLY A 176 -30.02 2.76 7.82
C GLY A 176 -28.73 2.61 7.04
N GLY A 177 -28.03 1.49 7.30
CA GLY A 177 -26.90 1.03 6.49
C GLY A 177 -27.38 0.38 5.19
N TRP A 178 -26.86 0.84 4.06
CA TRP A 178 -26.95 0.11 2.80
C TRP A 178 -26.04 -1.12 2.87
N VAL A 179 -26.64 -2.32 2.86
CA VAL A 179 -25.90 -3.55 2.62
C VAL A 179 -25.84 -3.77 1.11
N LEU A 180 -24.67 -3.51 0.50
CA LEU A 180 -24.37 -3.99 -0.85
C LEU A 180 -24.39 -5.52 -0.84
N ARG A 181 -25.49 -6.12 -1.29
CA ARG A 181 -25.52 -7.56 -1.60
C ARG A 181 -24.71 -7.76 -2.87
N VAL A 182 -23.53 -8.38 -2.74
CA VAL A 182 -22.83 -8.96 -3.90
C VAL A 182 -23.73 -10.08 -4.43
N ARG A 183 -24.40 -9.84 -5.56
CA ARG A 183 -24.98 -10.94 -6.36
C ARG A 183 -23.80 -11.73 -6.91
N GLN A 184 -23.58 -12.95 -6.42
CA GLN A 184 -22.74 -13.89 -7.15
C GLN A 184 -23.41 -14.17 -8.50
N ILE A 185 -22.76 -13.71 -9.57
CA ILE A 185 -23.09 -14.10 -10.93
C ILE A 185 -22.45 -15.47 -11.13
N THR A 186 -23.26 -16.53 -11.09
CA THR A 186 -22.86 -17.83 -11.64
C THR A 186 -22.98 -17.75 -13.15
N LEU A 187 -21.89 -17.38 -13.84
CA LEU A 187 -21.82 -17.49 -15.29
C LEU A 187 -21.52 -18.93 -15.70
N GLY A 188 -22.22 -19.40 -16.72
CA GLY A 188 -22.47 -20.80 -17.04
C GLY A 188 -21.25 -21.67 -17.29
N ARG A 189 -21.33 -22.91 -16.78
CA ARG A 189 -20.47 -24.02 -17.20
C ARG A 189 -20.79 -24.37 -18.65
N GLY A 190 -19.79 -24.24 -19.51
CA GLY A 190 -19.85 -24.59 -20.93
C GLY A 190 -20.34 -26.02 -21.16
N ARG A 191 -21.25 -26.15 -22.13
CA ARG A 191 -21.74 -27.41 -22.68
C ARG A 191 -20.61 -28.05 -23.49
N LEU A 192 -20.02 -29.11 -22.94
CA LEU A 192 -19.11 -30.01 -23.65
C LEU A 192 -19.84 -30.63 -24.85
N GLY A 193 -19.20 -30.57 -26.02
CA GLY A 193 -19.60 -31.30 -27.21
C GLY A 193 -19.47 -32.81 -27.00
N GLY A 194 -20.34 -33.57 -27.66
CA GLY A 194 -20.32 -35.03 -27.58
C GLY A 194 -21.36 -35.68 -28.47
N ALA A 195 -20.97 -35.92 -29.73
CA ALA A 195 -21.35 -37.01 -30.63
C ALA A 195 -22.83 -37.45 -30.69
N ALA A 196 -23.47 -37.10 -31.82
CA ALA A 196 -24.65 -37.77 -32.32
C ALA A 196 -24.29 -39.18 -32.84
N THR A 197 -24.76 -40.23 -32.17
CA THR A 197 -24.84 -41.59 -32.72
C THR A 197 -26.29 -41.97 -32.96
N ARG A 198 -26.64 -42.05 -34.25
CA ARG A 198 -27.83 -42.74 -34.78
C ARG A 198 -27.85 -44.21 -34.33
N ARG A 199 -29.01 -44.74 -33.93
CA ARG A 199 -29.55 -46.04 -34.41
C ARG A 199 -31.05 -46.21 -34.04
N PRO A 200 -31.80 -47.07 -34.74
CA PRO A 200 -33.22 -46.88 -35.02
C PRO A 200 -34.17 -47.90 -34.36
N GLY A 201 -35.45 -47.51 -34.27
CA GLY A 201 -36.61 -48.39 -34.51
C GLY A 201 -37.16 -49.22 -33.34
N ARG A 202 -38.43 -49.00 -32.98
CA ARG A 202 -39.53 -49.96 -33.20
C ARG A 202 -40.90 -49.37 -32.82
N ARG A 203 -41.91 -49.89 -33.52
CA ARG A 203 -43.32 -49.47 -33.68
C ARG A 203 -44.22 -49.83 -32.49
N SER A 204 -45.33 -49.09 -32.32
CA SER A 204 -46.73 -49.57 -32.51
C SER A 204 -47.75 -48.55 -31.97
N ALA A 205 -48.65 -48.06 -32.84
CA ALA A 205 -50.11 -48.33 -32.88
C ALA A 205 -50.93 -47.33 -32.01
N MET A 206 -51.60 -46.33 -32.59
CA MET A 206 -52.89 -46.35 -33.32
C MET A 206 -54.09 -46.53 -32.36
N GLY A 207 -54.82 -45.43 -32.14
CA GLY A 207 -56.08 -45.34 -31.39
C GLY A 207 -56.96 -44.26 -32.02
N VAL A 208 -58.19 -44.65 -32.32
CA VAL A 208 -59.13 -44.14 -33.34
C VAL A 208 -60.05 -43.01 -32.85
N ASP A 209 -60.60 -42.28 -33.83
CA ASP A 209 -61.68 -41.28 -33.77
C ASP A 209 -62.92 -41.67 -32.96
N SER A 210 -63.56 -40.68 -32.31
CA SER A 210 -65.02 -40.39 -32.40
C SER A 210 -65.48 -39.32 -31.41
N ALA A 211 -66.06 -38.22 -31.92
CA ALA A 211 -67.03 -37.36 -31.22
C ALA A 211 -67.89 -36.68 -32.31
N ALA A 212 -69.12 -37.14 -32.62
CA ALA A 212 -70.38 -36.86 -31.94
C ALA A 212 -70.63 -35.35 -31.73
N MET A 213 -71.79 -34.74 -31.97
CA MET A 213 -73.06 -35.05 -32.63
C MET A 213 -73.79 -33.68 -32.59
N ARG A 214 -74.40 -33.24 -33.69
CA ARG A 214 -75.28 -32.06 -33.70
C ARG A 214 -76.65 -32.44 -33.15
N HIS A 215 -77.26 -31.54 -32.37
CA HIS A 215 -78.70 -31.22 -32.23
C HIS A 215 -78.71 -30.07 -31.19
N ARG A 216 -79.30 -28.90 -31.37
CA ARG A 216 -80.48 -28.42 -32.09
C ARG A 216 -80.25 -26.97 -32.49
#